data_AF-A0A8S0FWM1-F1
#
_entry.id   AF-A0A8S0FWM1-F1
#
_cell.length_a   1.000
_cell.length_b   1.000
_cell.length_c   1.000
_cell.angle_alpha   90.00
_cell.angle_beta   90.00
_cell.angle_gamma   90.00
#
_symmetry.space_group_name_H-M   'P 1'
#
loop_
_entity.id
_entity.type
_entity.pdbx_description
1 polymer ?
#
loop_
_entity_poly.entity_id
_entity_poly.type
_entity_poly.pdbx_seq_one_letter_code
_entity_poly.pdbx_strand_id
1 'polypeptide(L)' 'MNTAGLKRDELLDCAMRSEQSRDFKPCVGKFSVGLSSGTSGRRGLFVVSPHEQQMWAAGVLAKVLPDDLFAG' A
#
# COMPACT_ATOMS: atom_id res chain seq x y z
N MET A 1 6.51 12.31 -7.51
CA MET A 1 7.86 12.78 -7.14
C MET A 1 8.34 11.95 -5.95
N ASN A 2 9.63 11.59 -5.86
CA ASN A 2 10.18 10.78 -4.77
C ASN A 2 10.89 11.68 -3.74
N THR A 3 10.25 11.94 -2.61
CA THR A 3 10.77 12.80 -1.53
C THR A 3 11.41 12.00 -0.40
N ALA A 4 11.26 10.67 -0.41
CA ALA A 4 11.77 9.77 0.62
C ALA A 4 13.07 9.05 0.21
N GLY A 5 13.66 9.41 -0.94
CA GLY A 5 14.92 8.84 -1.41
C GLY A 5 14.83 7.35 -1.78
N LEU A 6 13.64 6.86 -2.09
CA LEU A 6 13.42 5.43 -2.33
C LEU A 6 14.13 4.94 -3.61
N LYS A 7 14.74 3.76 -3.54
CA LYS A 7 15.39 3.13 -4.70
C LYS A 7 14.39 2.27 -5.45
N ARG A 8 14.16 2.59 -6.72
CA ARG A 8 13.16 1.92 -7.56
C ARG A 8 13.36 0.40 -7.64
N ASP A 9 14.60 -0.04 -7.82
CA ASP A 9 14.90 -1.46 -8.02
C ASP A 9 14.62 -2.28 -6.75
N GLU A 10 14.96 -1.75 -5.58
CA GLU A 10 14.65 -2.36 -4.28
C GLU A 10 13.13 -2.52 -4.07
N LEU A 11 12.36 -1.48 -4.41
CA LEU A 11 10.90 -1.53 -4.34
C LEU A 11 10.30 -2.56 -5.31
N LEU A 12 10.82 -2.64 -6.54
CA LEU A 12 10.41 -3.62 -7.53
C LEU A 12 10.73 -5.05 -7.09
N ASP A 13 11.92 -5.29 -6.56
CA ASP A 13 12.35 -6.61 -6.08
C ASP A 13 11.51 -7.08 -4.90
N CYS A 14 11.15 -6.18 -3.98
CA CYS A 14 10.22 -6.49 -2.90
C CYS A 14 8.83 -6.82 -3.45
N ALA A 15 8.27 -5.98 -4.32
CA ALA A 15 6.92 -6.17 -4.85
C ALA A 15 6.80 -7.45 -5.71
N MET A 16 7.80 -7.75 -6.52
CA MET A 16 7.86 -8.98 -7.33
C MET A 16 7.89 -10.24 -6.46
N ARG A 17 8.71 -10.24 -5.41
CA ARG A 17 8.79 -11.36 -4.46
C ARG A 17 7.45 -11.56 -3.74
N SER A 18 6.83 -10.49 -3.26
CA SER A 18 5.53 -10.54 -2.62
C SER A 18 4.43 -11.09 -3.54
N GLU A 19 4.41 -10.70 -4.82
CA GLU A 19 3.48 -11.26 -5.80
C GLU A 19 3.72 -12.76 -6.02
N GLN A 20 4.99 -13.17 -6.14
CA GLN A 20 5.34 -14.57 -6.41
C GLN A 20 5.08 -15.48 -5.21
N SER A 21 5.40 -15.04 -4.00
CA SER A 21 5.20 -15.80 -2.76
C SER A 21 3.77 -15.69 -2.22
N ARG A 22 3.00 -14.72 -2.70
CA ARG A 22 1.69 -14.32 -2.13
C ARG A 22 1.78 -13.85 -0.68
N ASP A 23 2.97 -13.42 -0.24
CA ASP A 23 3.19 -12.80 1.06
C ASP A 23 3.39 -11.29 0.91
N PHE A 24 2.41 -10.52 1.39
CA PHE A 24 2.36 -9.06 1.31
C PHE A 24 2.74 -8.36 2.62
N LYS A 25 3.26 -9.11 3.61
CA LYS A 25 3.84 -8.54 4.83
C LYS A 25 5.17 -7.81 4.60
N PRO A 26 6.05 -8.21 3.66
CA PRO A 26 7.31 -7.51 3.41
C PRO A 26 7.09 -6.05 3.01
N CYS A 27 7.95 -5.17 3.55
CA CYS A 27 7.96 -3.73 3.28
C CYS A 27 9.39 -3.28 2.93
N VAL A 28 9.49 -2.14 2.25
CA VAL A 28 10.78 -1.44 2.07
C VAL A 28 10.85 -0.30 3.07
N GLY A 29 11.65 -0.50 4.12
CA GLY A 29 11.60 0.34 5.32
C GLY A 29 10.19 0.34 5.91
N LYS A 30 9.55 1.51 5.95
CA LYS A 30 8.18 1.68 6.45
C LYS A 30 7.11 1.72 5.34
N PHE A 31 7.51 1.57 4.08
CA PHE A 31 6.60 1.72 2.95
C PHE A 31 6.10 0.36 2.47
N SER A 32 4.79 0.25 2.28
CA SER A 32 4.20 -0.88 1.58
C SER A 32 4.31 -0.66 0.09
N VAL A 33 4.63 -1.73 -0.64
CA VAL A 33 4.92 -1.70 -2.07
C VAL A 33 4.10 -2.75 -2.78
N GLY A 34 3.69 -2.46 -4.01
CA GLY A 34 2.97 -3.44 -4.82
C GLY A 34 3.00 -3.11 -6.29
N LEU A 35 2.48 -4.06 -7.07
CA LEU A 35 2.40 -3.94 -8.52
C LEU A 35 0.95 -3.69 -8.93
N SER A 36 0.74 -2.67 -9.76
CA SER A 36 -0.47 -2.52 -10.55
C SER A 36 -0.25 -3.25 -11.86
N SER A 37 -1.15 -4.15 -12.26
CA SER A 37 -1.04 -4.87 -13.53
C SER A 37 -1.13 -3.96 -14.75
N GLY A 38 -1.80 -2.81 -14.63
CA GLY A 38 -2.10 -1.92 -15.74
C GLY A 38 -2.96 -2.59 -16.83
N THR A 39 -3.53 -1.82 -17.74
CA THR A 39 -4.27 -2.36 -18.90
C THR A 39 -3.38 -2.58 -20.13
N SER A 40 -2.13 -2.12 -20.09
CA SER A 40 -1.18 -2.15 -21.21
C SER A 40 -0.12 -3.26 -21.11
N GLY A 41 -0.27 -4.18 -20.16
CA GLY A 41 0.69 -5.26 -19.91
C GLY A 41 1.98 -4.83 -19.19
N ARG A 42 2.19 -3.52 -18.97
CA ARG A 42 3.27 -3.01 -18.12
C ARG A 42 2.80 -2.88 -16.68
N ARG A 43 3.49 -3.59 -15.78
CA ARG A 43 3.26 -3.47 -14.34
C ARG A 43 3.74 -2.11 -13.84
N GLY A 44 2.83 -1.31 -13.28
CA GLY A 44 3.14 -0.10 -12.54
C GLY A 44 3.58 -0.44 -11.12
N LEU A 45 4.53 0.31 -10.56
CA LEU A 45 4.91 0.22 -9.15
C LEU A 45 4.11 1.25 -8.36
N PHE A 46 3.48 0.85 -7.25
CA PHE A 46 2.90 1.77 -6.28
C PHE A 46 3.59 1.60 -4.92
N VAL A 47 3.62 2.70 -4.17
CA VAL A 47 4.25 2.79 -2.85
C VAL A 47 3.32 3.57 -1.95
N VAL A 48 3.11 3.09 -0.72
CA VAL A 48 2.22 3.71 0.26
C VAL A 48 2.96 3.90 1.57
N SER A 49 2.98 5.13 2.06
CA SER A 49 3.53 5.49 3.37
C SER A 49 2.62 5.03 4.52
N PRO A 50 3.14 4.93 5.75
CA PRO A 50 2.31 4.62 6.92
C PRO A 50 1.17 5.60 7.12
N HIS A 51 1.39 6.88 6.82
CA HIS A 51 0.36 7.91 6.96
C HIS A 51 -0.78 7.70 5.98
N GLU A 52 -0.47 7.41 4.71
CA GLU A 52 -1.49 7.11 3.69
C GLU A 52 -2.27 5.82 4.04
N GLN A 53 -1.61 4.81 4.60
CA GLN A 53 -2.29 3.59 5.08
C GLN A 53 -3.27 3.90 6.21
N GLN A 54 -2.85 4.71 7.18
CA GLN A 54 -3.72 5.13 8.29
C GLN A 54 -4.92 5.94 7.79
N MET A 55 -4.71 6.87 6.86
CA MET A 55 -5.79 7.65 6.25
C MET A 55 -6.78 6.77 5.51
N TRP A 56 -6.29 5.78 4.76
CA TRP A 56 -7.17 4.80 4.11
C TRP A 56 -7.97 4.00 5.13
N ALA A 57 -7.32 3.47 6.18
CA ALA A 57 -7.98 2.70 7.23
C ALA A 57 -9.02 3.53 7.98
N ALA A 58 -8.72 4.80 8.30
CA ALA A 58 -9.64 5.73 8.92
C ALA A 58 -10.85 6.01 8.01
N GLY A 59 -10.63 6.19 6.70
CA GLY A 59 -11.70 6.39 5.73
C GLY A 59 -12.62 5.17 5.60
N VAL A 60 -12.05 3.97 5.57
CA VAL A 60 -12.83 2.72 5.61
C VAL A 60 -13.63 2.64 6.91
N LEU A 61 -12.97 2.85 8.06
CA LEU A 61 -13.60 2.80 9.37
C LEU A 61 -14.79 3.77 9.46
N ALA A 62 -14.59 5.04 9.08
CA ALA A 62 -15.64 6.05 9.09
C ALA A 62 -16.86 5.67 8.23
N LYS A 63 -16.67 4.85 7.20
CA LYS A 63 -17.74 4.40 6.30
C LYS A 63 -18.46 3.13 6.79
N VAL A 64 -17.79 2.32 7.61
CA VAL A 64 -18.36 1.04 8.11
C VAL A 64 -18.83 1.14 9.57
N LEU A 65 -18.48 2.21 10.28
CA LEU A 65 -18.89 2.41 11.66
C LEU A 65 -20.40 2.64 11.73
N PRO A 66 -21.14 1.95 12.61
CA PRO A 66 -22.56 2.18 12.78
C PRO A 66 -22.80 3.54 13.45
N ASP A 67 -23.82 4.26 12.98
CA ASP A 67 -24.15 5.62 13.46
C ASP A 67 -24.46 5.65 14.96
N ASP A 68 -25.03 4.57 15.50
CA ASP A 68 -25.43 4.44 16.90
C ASP A 68 -24.28 4.03 17.84
N LEU A 69 -23.04 3.89 17.35
CA LEU A 69 -21.91 3.44 18.18
C LEU A 69 -21.68 4.35 19.40
N PHE A 70 -22.03 5.63 19.29
CA PHE A 70 -21.91 6.63 20.35
C PHE A 70 -23.26 7.11 20.87
N ALA A 71 -24.36 6.46 20.51
CA ALA A 71 -25.69 6.73 21.07
C ALA A 71 -25.79 6.09 22.46
N GLY A 72 -25.15 6.72 23.44
CA GLY A 72 -25.34 6.51 24.87
C GLY A 72 -26.14 7.66 25.48
#